data_AF-A0A965VBV4-F1
#
_entry.id   AF-A0A965VBV4-F1
#
_cell.length_a   1.000
_cell.length_b   1.000
_cell.length_c   1.000
_cell.angle_alpha   90.00
_cell.angle_beta   90.00
_cell.angle_gamma   90.00
#
_symmetry.space_group_name_H-M   'P 1'
#
loop_
_entity.id
_entity.type
_entity.pdbx_description
1 polymer ?
#
loop_
_entity_poly.entity_id
_entity_poly.type
_entity_poly.pdbx_seq_one_letter_code
_entity_poly.pdbx_strand_id
1 'polypeptide(L)'
;MNSERHRQRRQRSAHATLAAHGEPWMWITAGSLALTIVMIVGLLAFIAVRGAATFWPVPLELVTFADGRRLLGEVTQREAAVAPRGEMAGRPARRLVRSGDFAATGTHSEWIDESAIADTSRPEWATVVERLEGGRLHGFPTRLLHDAEVVAEGPEATWEVFVREHPGARRRLHEVRRIDKVERGSLQRELQAARLAVVRARLDSGAGSPQETAAADAAG
;
A
#
# COMPACT_ATOMS: atom_id res chain seq x y z
N MET A 1 -38.78 -21.08 80.30
CA MET A 1 -38.10 -22.08 79.43
C MET A 1 -37.82 -21.41 78.09
N ASN A 2 -36.74 -20.63 77.99
CA ASN A 2 -36.28 -20.02 76.74
C ASN A 2 -34.76 -20.22 76.69
N SER A 3 -34.33 -21.11 75.81
CA SER A 3 -32.92 -21.47 75.63
C SER A 3 -32.31 -20.50 74.61
N GLU A 4 -31.48 -19.59 75.10
CA GLU A 4 -30.65 -18.72 74.27
C GLU A 4 -29.63 -19.58 73.51
N ARG A 5 -29.86 -19.78 72.21
CA ARG A 5 -28.89 -20.42 71.33
C ARG A 5 -27.81 -19.41 70.96
N HIS A 6 -26.72 -19.40 71.72
CA HIS A 6 -25.47 -18.77 71.33
C HIS A 6 -25.03 -19.29 69.96
N ARG A 7 -25.15 -18.46 68.91
CA ARG A 7 -24.48 -18.70 67.63
C ARG A 7 -22.98 -18.56 67.85
N GLN A 8 -22.28 -19.69 67.96
CA GLN A 8 -20.83 -19.72 67.95
C GLN A 8 -20.33 -19.11 66.63
N ARG A 9 -19.75 -17.89 66.72
CA ARG A 9 -18.94 -17.33 65.63
C ARG A 9 -17.76 -18.27 65.42
N ARG A 10 -17.72 -18.98 64.29
CA ARG A 10 -16.54 -19.74 63.85
C ARG A 10 -15.33 -18.80 63.87
N GLN A 11 -14.47 -18.94 64.87
CA GLN A 11 -13.19 -18.27 64.93
C GLN A 11 -12.35 -18.78 63.76
N ARG A 12 -11.96 -17.89 62.85
CA ARG A 12 -11.01 -18.22 61.78
C ARG A 12 -9.67 -18.56 62.44
N SER A 13 -9.18 -19.77 62.20
CA SER A 13 -7.90 -20.26 62.71
C SER A 13 -6.76 -19.35 62.27
N ALA A 14 -5.89 -18.96 63.20
CA ALA A 14 -4.69 -18.15 62.95
C ALA A 14 -3.57 -18.90 62.20
N HIS A 15 -3.77 -20.19 61.89
CA HIS A 15 -2.78 -21.07 61.25
C HIS A 15 -3.18 -21.53 59.84
N ALA A 16 -4.07 -20.81 59.15
CA ALA A 16 -4.31 -21.08 57.74
C ALA A 16 -3.13 -20.54 56.92
N THR A 17 -2.21 -21.44 56.56
CA THR A 17 -1.02 -21.14 55.74
C THR A 17 -1.42 -20.50 54.41
N LEU A 18 -0.58 -19.64 53.82
CA LEU A 18 -0.85 -19.03 52.51
C LEU A 18 -1.20 -20.07 51.43
N ALA A 19 -0.68 -21.29 51.56
CA ALA A 19 -1.01 -22.43 50.71
C ALA A 19 -2.49 -22.88 50.80
N ALA A 20 -3.16 -22.69 51.94
CA ALA A 20 -4.55 -23.08 52.15
C ALA A 20 -5.56 -22.09 51.53
N HIS A 21 -5.12 -20.91 51.07
CA HIS A 21 -5.99 -19.85 50.54
C HIS A 21 -6.00 -19.74 49.01
N GLY A 22 -5.36 -20.67 48.29
CA GLY A 22 -5.31 -20.65 46.82
C GLY A 22 -4.44 -19.54 46.23
N GLU A 23 -3.75 -18.76 47.06
CA GLU A 23 -2.84 -17.70 46.65
C GLU A 23 -1.73 -18.19 45.71
N PRO A 24 -1.08 -19.36 45.92
CA PRO A 24 -0.07 -19.85 44.97
C PRO A 24 -0.63 -20.12 43.57
N TRP A 25 -1.87 -20.62 43.47
CA TRP A 25 -2.52 -20.86 42.18
C TRP A 25 -2.86 -19.56 41.46
N MET A 26 -3.25 -18.51 42.19
CA MET A 26 -3.47 -17.18 41.61
C MET A 26 -2.19 -16.57 41.06
N TRP A 27 -1.05 -16.72 41.76
CA TRP A 27 0.24 -16.24 41.24
C TRP A 27 0.70 -16.98 40.00
N ILE A 28 0.47 -18.30 39.92
CA ILE A 28 0.82 -19.09 38.72
C ILE A 28 -0.08 -18.69 37.54
N THR A 29 -1.38 -18.52 37.74
CA THR A 29 -2.29 -18.12 36.64
C THR A 29 -2.04 -16.68 36.20
N ALA A 30 -1.82 -15.75 37.13
CA ALA A 30 -1.45 -14.37 36.81
C ALA A 30 -0.08 -14.30 36.12
N GLY A 31 0.90 -15.08 36.57
CA GLY A 31 2.22 -15.17 35.95
C GLY A 31 2.17 -15.78 34.54
N SER A 32 1.39 -16.85 34.35
CA SER A 32 1.15 -17.48 33.05
C SER A 32 0.42 -16.53 32.08
N LEU A 33 -0.59 -15.81 32.56
CA LEU A 33 -1.30 -14.80 31.77
C LEU A 33 -0.36 -13.65 31.38
N ALA A 34 0.43 -13.13 32.32
CA ALA A 34 1.41 -12.08 32.04
C ALA A 34 2.45 -12.53 31.01
N LEU A 35 2.99 -13.75 31.15
CA LEU A 35 3.91 -14.34 30.18
C LEU A 35 3.27 -14.48 28.80
N THR A 36 2.03 -14.95 28.74
CA THR A 36 1.27 -15.11 27.49
C THR A 36 1.07 -13.77 26.79
N ILE A 37 0.69 -12.73 27.54
CA ILE A 37 0.53 -11.37 27.00
C ILE A 37 1.87 -10.85 26.46
N VAL A 38 2.96 -11.02 27.21
CA VAL A 38 4.30 -10.62 26.74
C VAL A 38 4.67 -11.34 25.44
N MET A 39 4.41 -12.63 25.35
CA MET A 39 4.67 -13.42 24.15
C MET A 39 3.84 -12.95 22.96
N ILE A 40 2.54 -12.69 23.15
CA ILE A 40 1.65 -12.17 22.09
C ILE A 40 2.12 -10.80 21.62
N VAL A 41 2.38 -9.87 22.55
CA VAL A 41 2.86 -8.52 22.21
C VAL A 41 4.22 -8.60 21.51
N GLY A 42 5.13 -9.44 21.98
CA GLY A 42 6.43 -9.67 21.36
C GLY A 42 6.33 -10.20 19.93
N LEU A 43 5.44 -11.18 19.71
CA LEU A 43 5.17 -11.70 18.37
C LEU A 43 4.55 -10.64 17.45
N LEU A 44 3.56 -9.89 17.93
CA LEU A 44 2.93 -8.81 17.16
C LEU A 44 3.93 -7.72 16.80
N ALA A 45 4.79 -7.32 17.74
CA ALA A 45 5.86 -6.34 17.49
C ALA A 45 6.87 -6.87 16.47
N PHE A 46 7.29 -8.14 16.58
CA PHE A 46 8.19 -8.77 15.61
C PHE A 46 7.58 -8.78 14.20
N ILE A 47 6.31 -9.17 14.08
CA ILE A 47 5.59 -9.15 12.80
C ILE A 47 5.48 -7.72 12.27
N ALA A 48 5.14 -6.75 13.12
CA ALA A 48 5.02 -5.35 12.72
C ALA A 48 6.35 -4.79 12.19
N VAL A 49 7.47 -5.05 12.88
CA VAL A 49 8.81 -4.61 12.44
C VAL A 49 9.21 -5.30 11.13
N ARG A 50 9.00 -6.62 11.02
CA ARG A 50 9.31 -7.37 9.80
C ARG A 50 8.43 -6.94 8.62
N GLY A 51 7.16 -6.66 8.86
CA GLY A 51 6.22 -6.16 7.86
C GLY A 51 6.55 -4.73 7.42
N ALA A 52 6.87 -3.85 8.37
CA ALA A 52 7.23 -2.45 8.09
C ALA A 52 8.45 -2.34 7.18
N ALA A 53 9.42 -3.26 7.30
CA ALA A 53 10.60 -3.30 6.42
C ALA A 53 10.22 -3.49 4.94
N THR A 54 9.14 -4.23 4.63
CA THR A 54 8.65 -4.44 3.25
C THR A 54 8.08 -3.17 2.63
N PHE A 55 7.54 -2.27 3.45
CA PHE A 55 6.99 -0.99 3.01
C PHE A 55 8.01 0.15 3.06
N TRP A 56 9.22 -0.12 3.56
CA TRP A 56 10.25 0.90 3.65
C TRP A 56 10.78 1.26 2.26
N PRO A 57 10.93 2.56 1.92
CA PRO A 57 11.44 2.97 0.63
C PRO A 57 12.87 2.45 0.42
N VAL A 58 13.09 1.81 -0.73
CA VAL A 58 14.41 1.37 -1.17
C VAL A 58 15.11 2.56 -1.84
N PRO A 59 16.37 2.86 -1.51
CA PRO A 59 17.09 3.94 -2.15
C PRO A 59 17.28 3.67 -3.64
N LEU A 60 17.21 4.73 -4.45
CA LEU A 60 17.60 4.66 -5.86
C LEU A 60 19.13 4.65 -5.99
N GLU A 61 19.63 3.68 -6.75
CA GLU A 61 21.03 3.58 -7.13
C GLU A 61 21.17 3.88 -8.62
N LEU A 62 22.11 4.75 -8.95
CA LEU A 62 22.55 4.99 -10.31
C LEU A 62 23.71 4.03 -10.60
N VAL A 63 23.43 3.02 -11.42
CA VAL A 63 24.39 2.03 -11.87
C VAL A 63 24.98 2.50 -13.20
N THR A 64 26.30 2.68 -13.23
CA THR A 64 27.05 2.98 -14.45
C THR A 64 27.78 1.72 -14.88
N PHE A 65 27.51 1.25 -16.09
CA PHE A 65 28.10 0.04 -16.65
C PHE A 65 29.44 0.35 -17.34
N ALA A 66 30.26 -0.68 -17.52
CA ALA A 66 31.55 -0.56 -18.21
C ALA A 66 31.43 -0.13 -19.69
N ASP A 67 30.27 -0.35 -20.32
CA ASP A 67 29.95 0.09 -21.69
C ASP A 67 29.49 1.56 -21.77
N GLY A 68 29.39 2.26 -20.63
CA GLY A 68 28.89 3.63 -20.54
C GLY A 68 27.37 3.76 -20.39
N ARG A 69 26.62 2.66 -20.45
CA ARG A 69 25.17 2.67 -20.13
C ARG A 69 24.98 3.10 -18.68
N ARG A 70 23.87 3.80 -18.40
CA ARG A 70 23.46 4.20 -17.05
C ARG A 70 22.04 3.73 -16.79
N LEU A 71 21.82 3.16 -15.61
CA LEU A 71 20.51 2.70 -15.16
C LEU A 71 20.24 3.27 -13.77
N LEU A 72 19.10 3.97 -13.63
CA LEU A 72 18.62 4.43 -12.33
C LEU A 72 17.52 3.48 -11.85
N GLY A 73 17.74 2.83 -10.72
CA GLY A 73 16.79 1.84 -10.23
C GLY A 73 16.93 1.48 -8.76
N GLU A 74 15.96 0.72 -8.27
CA GLU A 74 15.96 0.21 -6.90
C GLU A 74 16.57 -1.19 -6.88
N VAL A 75 17.58 -1.42 -6.04
CA VAL A 75 18.14 -2.77 -5.87
C VAL A 75 17.25 -3.57 -4.95
N THR A 76 16.48 -4.51 -5.51
CA THR A 76 15.49 -5.30 -4.77
C THR A 76 16.06 -6.61 -4.24
N GLN A 77 17.05 -7.19 -4.93
CA GLN A 77 17.69 -8.45 -4.54
C GLN A 77 19.18 -8.43 -4.89
N ARG A 78 19.99 -9.11 -4.09
CA ARG A 78 21.40 -9.39 -4.38
C ARG A 78 21.65 -10.90 -4.23
N GLU A 79 22.32 -11.49 -5.21
CA GLU A 79 22.81 -12.86 -5.19
C GLU A 79 24.33 -12.85 -5.06
N ALA A 80 24.84 -13.58 -4.08
CA ALA A 80 26.29 -13.75 -3.93
C ALA A 80 26.86 -14.63 -5.05
N ALA A 81 28.12 -14.37 -5.41
CA ALA A 81 28.87 -15.23 -6.30
C ALA A 81 28.98 -16.64 -5.70
N VAL A 82 28.86 -17.66 -6.55
CA VAL A 82 29.15 -19.03 -6.15
C VAL A 82 30.40 -19.47 -6.88
N ALA A 83 31.43 -19.81 -6.10
CA ALA A 83 32.67 -20.35 -6.62
C ALA A 83 32.41 -21.67 -7.38
N PRO A 84 33.15 -21.93 -8.48
CA PRO A 84 33.08 -23.21 -9.15
C PRO A 84 33.43 -24.35 -8.18
N ARG A 85 32.73 -25.48 -8.31
CA ARG A 85 32.95 -26.67 -7.46
C ARG A 85 32.93 -27.92 -8.32
N GLY A 86 34.10 -28.57 -8.45
CA GLY A 86 34.27 -29.72 -9.35
C GLY A 86 34.03 -29.29 -10.81
N GLU A 87 33.16 -30.02 -11.51
CA GLU A 87 32.78 -29.74 -12.90
C GLU A 87 31.70 -28.63 -13.03
N MET A 88 31.09 -28.17 -11.92
CA MET A 88 30.11 -27.10 -11.97
C MET A 88 30.78 -25.73 -12.13
N ALA A 89 30.42 -25.03 -13.21
CA ALA A 89 30.79 -23.64 -13.42
C ALA A 89 30.27 -22.75 -12.27
N GLY A 90 31.09 -21.79 -11.85
CA GLY A 90 30.69 -20.77 -10.89
C GLY A 90 29.66 -19.82 -11.49
N ARG A 91 28.96 -19.07 -10.63
CA ARG A 91 28.06 -17.98 -11.05
C ARG A 91 28.55 -16.65 -10.46
N PRO A 92 28.55 -15.54 -11.24
CA PRO A 92 28.93 -14.24 -10.72
C PRO A 92 27.91 -13.74 -9.69
N ALA A 93 28.32 -12.77 -8.89
CA ALA A 93 27.39 -12.02 -8.06
C ALA A 93 26.45 -11.20 -8.95
N ARG A 94 25.17 -11.16 -8.60
CA ARG A 94 24.12 -10.52 -9.41
C ARG A 94 23.23 -9.64 -8.56
N ARG A 95 22.76 -8.53 -9.12
CA ARG A 95 21.78 -7.64 -8.48
C ARG A 95 20.53 -7.57 -9.34
N LEU A 96 19.37 -7.69 -8.72
CA LEU A 96 18.09 -7.42 -9.37
C LEU A 96 17.77 -5.95 -9.19
N VAL A 97 17.72 -5.22 -10.30
CA VAL A 97 17.42 -3.79 -10.30
C VAL A 97 16.06 -3.56 -10.91
N ARG A 98 15.19 -2.90 -10.16
CA ARG A 98 13.87 -2.47 -10.63
C ARG A 98 13.99 -1.11 -11.32
N SER A 99 13.72 -1.06 -12.61
CA SER A 99 13.66 0.18 -13.40
C SER A 99 12.26 0.79 -13.31
N GLY A 100 12.22 2.12 -13.27
CA GLY A 100 10.98 2.88 -13.20
C GLY A 100 10.42 3.24 -14.56
N ASP A 101 11.16 3.07 -15.67
CA ASP A 101 10.67 3.49 -16.97
C ASP A 101 10.42 2.29 -17.88
N PHE A 102 9.28 1.63 -17.72
CA PHE A 102 8.89 0.51 -18.58
C PHE A 102 8.74 0.95 -20.05
N ALA A 103 8.27 2.17 -20.29
CA ALA A 103 8.10 2.68 -21.64
C ALA A 103 9.46 2.82 -22.36
N ALA A 104 10.51 3.22 -21.66
CA ALA A 104 11.86 3.31 -22.22
C ALA A 104 12.64 1.98 -22.18
N THR A 105 12.46 1.17 -21.13
CA THR A 105 13.30 -0.01 -20.87
C THR A 105 12.67 -1.32 -21.39
N GLY A 106 11.35 -1.37 -21.54
CA GLY A 106 10.60 -2.59 -21.90
C GLY A 106 10.55 -3.66 -20.81
N THR A 107 11.24 -3.46 -19.69
CA THR A 107 11.29 -4.37 -18.54
C THR A 107 11.14 -3.59 -17.23
N HIS A 108 10.45 -4.17 -16.26
CA HIS A 108 10.33 -3.60 -14.92
C HIS A 108 11.52 -3.93 -14.02
N SER A 109 12.16 -5.07 -14.25
CA SER A 109 13.32 -5.52 -13.48
C SER A 109 14.31 -6.23 -14.39
N GLU A 110 15.60 -5.98 -14.17
CA GLU A 110 16.70 -6.58 -14.91
C GLU A 110 17.72 -7.15 -13.92
N TRP A 111 18.19 -8.37 -14.16
CA TRP A 111 19.33 -8.95 -13.44
C TRP A 111 20.62 -8.43 -14.06
N ILE A 112 21.49 -7.86 -13.22
CA ILE A 112 22.76 -7.30 -13.64
C ILE A 112 23.89 -8.07 -12.94
N ASP A 113 24.85 -8.56 -13.73
CA ASP A 113 26.09 -9.11 -13.20
C ASP A 113 26.92 -7.99 -12.57
N GLU A 114 27.36 -8.17 -11.32
CA GLU A 114 28.15 -7.16 -10.61
C GLU A 114 29.48 -6.86 -11.31
N SER A 115 30.02 -7.82 -12.06
CA SER A 115 31.24 -7.63 -12.85
C SER A 115 31.05 -6.71 -14.06
N ALA A 116 29.82 -6.44 -14.51
CA ALA A 116 29.53 -5.50 -15.59
C ALA A 116 29.42 -4.05 -15.09
N ILE A 117 29.39 -3.84 -13.78
CA ILE A 117 29.17 -2.54 -13.15
C ILE A 117 30.52 -1.85 -12.94
N ALA A 118 30.68 -0.67 -13.53
CA ALA A 118 31.87 0.16 -13.36
C ALA A 118 31.78 1.03 -12.11
N ASP A 119 30.61 1.62 -11.86
CA ASP A 119 30.37 2.50 -10.70
C ASP A 119 28.92 2.40 -10.21
N THR A 120 28.71 2.67 -8.92
CA THR A 120 27.37 2.79 -8.33
C THR A 120 27.34 4.02 -7.42
N SER A 121 26.43 4.95 -7.70
CA SER A 121 26.25 6.16 -6.89
C SER A 121 24.79 6.33 -6.46
N ARG A 122 24.57 7.20 -5.46
CA ARG A 122 23.24 7.59 -4.98
C ARG A 122 23.09 9.09 -5.14
N PRO A 123 22.65 9.56 -6.31
CA PRO A 123 22.51 10.99 -6.54
C PRO A 123 21.42 11.57 -5.63
N GLU A 124 21.66 12.77 -5.10
CA GLU A 124 20.76 13.46 -4.15
C GLU A 124 19.33 13.61 -4.70
N TRP A 125 19.20 13.98 -5.97
CA TRP A 125 17.91 14.27 -6.62
C TRP A 125 17.29 13.07 -7.34
N ALA A 126 17.82 11.86 -7.12
CA ALA A 126 17.21 10.65 -7.66
C ALA A 126 15.81 10.47 -7.06
N THR A 127 14.78 10.58 -7.91
CA THR A 127 13.39 10.68 -7.48
C THR A 127 12.53 9.60 -8.11
N VAL A 128 11.64 9.02 -7.32
CA VAL A 128 10.55 8.16 -7.80
C VAL A 128 9.27 8.97 -7.86
N VAL A 129 8.63 9.03 -9.02
CA VAL A 129 7.33 9.68 -9.21
C VAL A 129 6.32 8.63 -9.69
N GLU A 130 5.14 8.57 -9.09
CA GLU A 130 4.06 7.74 -9.58
C GLU A 130 3.19 8.53 -10.56
N ARG A 131 3.16 8.07 -11.82
CA ARG A 131 2.34 8.66 -12.87
C ARG A 131 0.90 8.17 -12.75
N LEU A 132 -0.04 8.97 -13.23
CA LEU A 132 -1.45 8.58 -13.27
C LEU A 132 -1.69 7.35 -14.15
N GLU A 133 -0.88 7.21 -15.19
CA GLU A 133 -0.88 6.11 -16.14
C GLU A 133 0.57 5.66 -16.35
N GLY A 134 0.79 4.35 -16.44
CA GLY A 134 2.14 3.77 -16.65
C GLY A 134 2.95 3.50 -15.40
N GLY A 135 2.42 3.77 -14.20
CA GLY A 135 3.04 3.38 -12.92
C GLY A 135 4.16 4.31 -12.45
N ARG A 136 5.14 3.74 -11.73
CA ARG A 136 6.31 4.50 -11.25
C ARG A 136 7.15 5.00 -12.42
N LEU A 137 7.95 6.04 -12.16
CA LEU A 137 8.98 6.61 -13.02
C LEU A 137 10.17 6.96 -12.14
N HIS A 138 11.38 6.58 -12.55
CA HIS A 138 12.62 6.95 -11.86
C HIS A 138 13.33 8.00 -12.70
N GLY A 139 13.77 9.09 -12.07
CA GLY A 139 14.50 10.12 -12.79
C GLY A 139 14.94 11.26 -11.90
N PHE A 140 15.24 12.38 -12.54
CA PHE A 140 15.65 13.61 -11.88
C PHE A 140 14.64 14.71 -12.20
N PRO A 141 14.18 15.48 -11.20
CA PRO A 141 13.40 16.67 -11.46
C PRO A 141 14.29 17.66 -12.22
N THR A 142 13.82 18.12 -13.37
CA THR A 142 14.57 19.05 -14.23
C THR A 142 13.83 20.36 -14.40
N ARG A 143 12.56 20.29 -14.80
CA ARG A 143 11.66 21.43 -14.96
C ARG A 143 10.24 21.07 -14.57
N LEU A 144 9.50 22.04 -14.06
CA LEU A 144 8.04 21.97 -13.92
C LEU A 144 7.38 22.87 -14.97
N LEU A 145 6.40 22.31 -15.67
CA LEU A 145 5.65 23.01 -16.71
C LEU A 145 4.18 23.13 -16.30
N HIS A 146 3.60 24.31 -16.51
CA HIS A 146 2.14 24.48 -16.62
C HIS A 146 1.84 24.64 -18.11
N ASP A 147 1.18 23.64 -18.69
CA ASP A 147 1.00 23.53 -20.14
C ASP A 147 2.34 23.61 -20.89
N ALA A 148 2.68 24.78 -21.44
CA ALA A 148 3.93 25.04 -22.16
C ALA A 148 4.88 26.02 -21.44
N GLU A 149 4.47 26.59 -20.30
CA GLU A 149 5.24 27.58 -19.55
C GLU A 149 6.10 26.91 -18.49
N VAL A 150 7.39 27.28 -18.42
CA VAL A 150 8.32 26.80 -17.39
C VAL A 150 8.10 27.59 -16.11
N VAL A 151 7.55 26.92 -15.09
CA VAL A 151 7.23 27.50 -13.78
C VAL A 151 8.40 27.36 -12.81
N ALA A 152 9.21 26.31 -12.99
CA ALA A 152 10.43 26.08 -12.23
C ALA A 152 11.44 25.30 -13.07
N GLU A 153 12.73 25.57 -12.82
CA GLU A 153 13.85 24.90 -13.47
C GLU A 153 14.96 24.60 -12.46
N GLY A 154 15.58 23.43 -12.60
CA GLY A 154 16.54 22.89 -11.64
C GLY A 154 15.88 21.92 -10.65
N PRO A 155 16.61 20.91 -10.14
CA PRO A 155 16.05 19.87 -9.29
C PRO A 155 15.34 20.39 -8.04
N GLU A 156 15.99 21.28 -7.31
CA GLU A 156 15.49 21.83 -6.05
C GLU A 156 14.24 22.69 -6.25
N ALA A 157 14.33 23.70 -7.13
CA ALA A 157 13.20 24.59 -7.42
C ALA A 157 12.01 23.81 -8.00
N THR A 158 12.25 22.85 -8.90
CA THR A 158 11.20 21.98 -9.46
C THR A 158 10.51 21.19 -8.36
N TRP A 159 11.28 20.61 -7.44
CA TRP A 159 10.74 19.81 -6.34
C TRP A 159 9.95 20.66 -5.35
N GLU A 160 10.43 21.85 -5.01
CA GLU A 160 9.75 22.79 -4.13
C GLU A 160 8.36 23.18 -4.67
N VAL A 161 8.30 23.59 -5.94
CA VAL A 161 7.03 23.95 -6.59
C VAL A 161 6.12 22.73 -6.69
N PHE A 162 6.66 21.56 -7.04
CA PHE A 162 5.88 20.32 -7.07
C PHE A 162 5.24 20.02 -5.72
N VAL A 163 6.00 20.02 -4.63
CA VAL A 163 5.48 19.75 -3.27
C VAL A 163 4.38 20.73 -2.88
N ARG A 164 4.55 22.00 -3.24
CA ARG A 164 3.55 23.06 -2.98
C ARG A 164 2.25 22.84 -3.73
N GLU A 165 2.31 22.49 -5.01
CA GLU A 165 1.14 22.47 -5.89
C GLU A 165 0.46 21.10 -6.01
N HIS A 166 1.21 20.02 -5.81
CA HIS A 166 0.75 18.64 -5.99
C HIS A 166 -0.52 18.29 -5.20
N PRO A 167 -0.70 18.70 -3.93
CA PRO A 167 -1.95 18.44 -3.21
C PRO A 167 -3.18 19.06 -3.89
N GLY A 168 -3.04 20.25 -4.47
CA GLY A 168 -4.10 20.93 -5.20
C GLY A 168 -4.45 20.21 -6.51
N ALA A 169 -3.44 19.77 -7.25
CA ALA A 169 -3.63 18.96 -8.46
C ALA A 169 -4.33 17.63 -8.15
N ARG A 170 -3.93 16.95 -7.05
CA ARG A 170 -4.57 15.70 -6.60
C ARG A 170 -6.03 15.88 -6.24
N ARG A 171 -6.40 16.95 -5.52
CA ARG A 171 -7.81 17.23 -5.19
C ARG A 171 -8.68 17.37 -6.44
N ARG A 172 -8.22 18.16 -7.42
CA ARG A 172 -8.91 18.32 -8.71
C ARG A 172 -9.08 16.98 -9.44
N LEU A 173 -8.03 16.16 -9.47
CA LEU A 173 -8.13 14.82 -10.08
C LEU A 173 -9.14 13.92 -9.36
N HIS A 174 -9.19 13.95 -8.03
CA HIS A 174 -10.17 13.18 -7.26
C HIS A 174 -11.60 13.63 -7.54
N GLU A 175 -11.82 14.94 -7.69
CA GLU A 175 -13.12 15.50 -8.06
C GLU A 175 -13.56 15.07 -9.46
N VAL A 176 -12.68 15.18 -10.46
CA VAL A 176 -12.94 14.69 -11.83
C VAL A 176 -13.32 13.21 -11.81
N ARG A 177 -12.58 12.38 -11.05
CA ARG A 177 -12.88 10.95 -10.91
C ARG A 177 -14.22 10.68 -10.21
N ARG A 178 -14.63 11.52 -9.26
CA ARG A 178 -15.92 11.40 -8.58
C ARG A 178 -17.06 11.70 -9.55
N ILE A 179 -16.96 12.80 -10.29
CA ILE A 179 -17.95 13.20 -11.30
C ILE A 179 -18.12 12.08 -12.33
N ASP A 180 -17.01 11.56 -12.86
CA ASP A 180 -17.06 10.54 -13.91
C ASP A 180 -17.59 9.19 -13.41
N LYS A 181 -17.27 8.78 -12.17
CA LYS A 181 -17.75 7.49 -11.64
C LYS A 181 -19.15 7.53 -11.06
N VAL A 182 -19.50 8.60 -10.36
CA VAL A 182 -20.74 8.67 -9.56
C VAL A 182 -21.83 9.37 -10.36
N GLU A 183 -21.59 10.62 -10.72
CA GLU A 183 -22.61 11.52 -11.28
C GLU A 183 -22.97 11.14 -12.71
N ARG A 184 -21.96 10.90 -13.55
CA ARG A 184 -22.18 10.38 -14.91
C ARG A 184 -22.83 9.00 -14.89
N GLY A 185 -22.44 8.16 -13.92
CA GLY A 185 -23.01 6.84 -13.72
C GLY A 185 -24.49 6.87 -13.32
N SER A 186 -24.91 7.79 -12.44
CA SER A 186 -26.32 7.96 -12.09
C SER A 186 -27.14 8.48 -13.25
N LEU A 187 -26.63 9.49 -13.96
CA LEU A 187 -27.30 10.04 -15.14
C LEU A 187 -27.49 8.97 -16.23
N GLN A 188 -26.47 8.14 -16.46
CA GLN A 188 -26.58 7.04 -17.42
C GLN A 188 -27.65 6.01 -17.01
N ARG A 189 -27.76 5.69 -15.71
CA ARG A 189 -28.82 4.78 -15.23
C ARG A 189 -30.21 5.36 -15.43
N GLU A 190 -30.37 6.65 -15.16
CA GLU A 190 -31.64 7.37 -15.34
C GLU A 190 -32.05 7.40 -16.82
N LEU A 191 -31.13 7.77 -17.71
CA LEU A 191 -31.36 7.74 -19.16
C LEU A 191 -31.72 6.34 -19.67
N GLN A 192 -31.06 5.29 -19.16
CA GLN A 192 -31.37 3.92 -19.54
C GLN A 192 -32.71 3.45 -18.98
N ALA A 193 -33.07 3.84 -17.75
CA ALA A 193 -34.36 3.54 -17.17
C ALA A 193 -35.50 4.19 -17.96
N ALA A 194 -35.34 5.46 -18.35
CA ALA A 194 -36.29 6.18 -19.18
C ALA A 194 -36.46 5.51 -20.56
N ARG A 195 -35.36 5.12 -21.22
CA ARG A 195 -35.40 4.36 -22.48
C ARG A 195 -36.11 3.01 -22.34
N LEU A 196 -35.83 2.26 -21.27
CA LEU A 196 -36.47 0.99 -20.99
C LEU A 196 -37.97 1.14 -20.71
N ALA A 197 -38.38 2.24 -20.06
CA ALA A 197 -39.79 2.54 -19.82
C ALA A 197 -40.56 2.73 -21.13
N VAL A 198 -40.00 3.47 -22.10
CA VAL A 198 -40.58 3.63 -23.44
C VAL A 198 -40.71 2.28 -24.14
N VAL A 199 -39.63 1.49 -24.16
CA VAL A 199 -39.63 0.17 -24.79
C VAL A 199 -40.66 -0.76 -24.14
N ARG A 200 -40.78 -0.73 -22.81
CA ARG A 200 -41.74 -1.55 -22.08
C ARG A 200 -43.19 -1.12 -22.36
N ALA A 201 -43.48 0.17 -22.37
CA ALA A 201 -44.80 0.71 -22.72
C ALA A 201 -45.22 0.28 -24.14
N ARG A 202 -44.28 0.31 -25.09
CA ARG A 202 -44.50 -0.19 -26.46
C ARG A 202 -44.81 -1.68 -26.51
N LEU A 203 -44.09 -2.50 -25.74
CA LEU A 203 -44.30 -3.95 -25.70
C LEU A 203 -45.63 -4.32 -25.04
N ASP A 204 -46.02 -3.60 -23.98
CA ASP A 204 -47.22 -3.91 -23.19
C ASP A 204 -48.51 -3.37 -23.86
N SER A 205 -48.45 -2.18 -24.47
CA SER A 205 -49.64 -1.46 -24.99
C SER A 205 -49.69 -1.36 -26.52
N GLY A 206 -48.66 -1.84 -27.22
CA GLY A 206 -48.54 -1.74 -28.67
C GLY A 206 -47.90 -0.43 -29.16
N ALA A 207 -47.42 -0.46 -30.40
CA ALA A 207 -46.73 0.67 -31.01
C ALA A 207 -47.68 1.85 -31.30
N GLY A 208 -47.27 3.06 -30.92
CA GLY A 208 -48.06 4.29 -31.07
C GLY A 208 -49.16 4.44 -30.03
N SER A 209 -49.13 3.64 -28.96
CA SER A 209 -50.10 3.74 -27.87
C SER A 209 -49.90 5.03 -27.05
N PRO A 210 -50.97 5.59 -26.46
CA PRO A 210 -50.87 6.75 -25.57
C PRO A 210 -49.87 6.56 -24.42
N GLN A 211 -49.70 5.31 -23.97
CA GLN A 211 -48.75 4.93 -22.93
C GLN A 211 -47.29 5.02 -23.40
N GLU A 212 -46.99 4.66 -24.65
CA GLU A 212 -45.65 4.82 -25.24
C GLU A 212 -45.31 6.32 -25.40
N THR A 213 -46.25 7.12 -25.90
CA THR A 213 -46.04 8.57 -26.07
C THR A 213 -45.83 9.28 -24.73
N ALA A 214 -46.62 8.95 -23.71
CA ALA A 214 -46.44 9.53 -22.38
C ALA A 214 -45.10 9.13 -21.72
N ALA A 215 -44.64 7.90 -21.95
CA ALA A 215 -43.32 7.45 -21.50
C ALA A 215 -42.18 8.15 -22.26
N ALA A 216 -42.36 8.44 -23.55
CA ALA A 216 -41.39 9.16 -24.37
C ALA A 216 -41.30 10.64 -23.99
N ASP A 217 -42.43 11.29 -23.71
CA ASP A 217 -42.50 12.67 -23.23
C ASP A 217 -41.89 12.83 -21.83
N ALA A 218 -41.98 11.81 -20.98
CA ALA A 218 -41.33 11.79 -19.67
C ALA A 218 -39.81 11.51 -19.74
N ALA A 219 -39.29 11.07 -20.90
CA ALA A 219 -37.90 10.70 -21.11
C ALA A 219 -37.08 11.77 -21.84
N GLY A 220 -37.73 12.80 -22.42
CA GLY A 220 -37.12 13.90 -23.17
C GLY A 220 -37.11 15.22 -22.42
#